data_AF-A0A3D5KEW7-F1
#
_entry.id   AF-A0A3D5KEW7-F1
#
_cell.length_a   1.000
_cell.length_b   1.000
_cell.length_c   1.000
_cell.angle_alpha   90.00
_cell.angle_beta   90.00
_cell.angle_gamma   90.00
#
_symmetry.space_group_name_H-M   'P 1'
#
loop_
_entity.id
_entity.type
_entity.pdbx_description
1 polymer ?
#
loop_
_entity_poly.entity_id
_entity_poly.type
_entity_poly.pdbx_seq_one_letter_code
_entity_poly.pdbx_strand_id
1 'polypeptide(L)' 'MYNMIRLSNGLRVVIEKIDYVRSVSVGLWIENGSRNETVENNGI' A
#
# COMPACT_ATOMS: atom_id res chain seq x y z
N MET A 1 8.93 15.27 3.50
CA MET A 1 7.62 15.42 4.19
C MET A 1 6.63 14.58 3.41
N TYR A 2 5.95 13.63 4.04
CA TYR A 2 5.02 12.74 3.34
C TYR A 2 3.61 13.34 3.34
N ASN A 3 2.90 13.19 2.22
CA ASN A 3 1.50 13.54 2.08
C ASN A 3 0.66 12.26 2.11
N MET A 4 -0.43 12.29 2.88
CA MET A 4 -1.41 11.21 2.94
C MET A 4 -2.76 11.73 2.47
N ILE A 5 -3.36 11.04 1.50
CA ILE A 5 -4.67 11.35 0.94
C ILE A 5 -5.56 10.12 1.10
N ARG A 6 -6.82 10.33 1.48
CA ARG A 6 -7.84 9.28 1.47
C ARG A 6 -8.82 9.54 0.34
N LEU A 7 -8.96 8.58 -0.57
CA LEU A 7 -9.90 8.66 -1.68
C LEU A 7 -11.33 8.37 -1.21
N SER A 8 -12.33 8.69 -2.05
CA SER A 8 -13.75 8.48 -1.73
C SER A 8 -14.12 7.01 -1.48
N ASN A 9 -13.41 6.07 -2.11
CA ASN A 9 -13.56 4.63 -1.88
C ASN A 9 -12.81 4.13 -0.62
N GLY A 10 -12.17 5.01 0.14
CA GLY A 10 -11.42 4.68 1.35
C GLY A 10 -9.96 4.29 1.13
N LEU A 11 -9.47 4.19 -0.11
CA LEU A 11 -8.06 3.90 -0.39
C LEU A 11 -7.15 5.01 0.16
N ARG A 12 -6.07 4.60 0.82
CA ARG A 12 -5.03 5.51 1.33
C ARG A 12 -3.89 5.59 0.34
N VAL A 13 -3.55 6.80 -0.08
CA VAL A 13 -2.39 7.10 -0.92
C VAL A 13 -1.39 7.86 -0.07
N VAL A 14 -0.19 7.31 0.05
CA VAL A 14 0.94 7.97 0.72
C VAL A 14 2.00 8.26 -0.34
N ILE A 15 2.42 9.52 -0.43
CA ILE A 15 3.41 9.96 -1.41
C ILE A 15 4.40 10.93 -0.76
N GLU A 16 5.64 10.85 -1.18
CA GLU A 16 6.67 11.83 -0.86
C GLU A 16 7.26 12.40 -2.15
N LYS A 17 7.25 13.74 -2.26
CA LYS A 17 7.90 14.43 -3.37
C LYS A 17 9.35 14.72 -2.99
N ILE A 18 10.29 14.24 -3.80
CA ILE A 18 11.71 14.47 -3.64
C ILE A 18 12.21 15.10 -4.95
N ASP A 19 12.50 16.40 -4.95
CA ASP A 19 12.69 17.16 -6.20
C ASP A 19 13.97 16.77 -6.99
N TYR A 20 14.97 16.19 -6.32
CA TYR A 20 16.28 15.90 -6.91
C TYR A 20 16.46 14.46 -7.40
N VAL A 21 15.49 13.56 -7.20
CA VAL A 21 15.56 12.17 -7.71
C VAL A 21 14.96 12.08 -9.12
N ARG A 22 15.48 11.16 -9.93
CA ARG A 22 15.04 10.93 -11.32
C ARG A 22 14.33 9.58 -11.53
N SER A 23 13.91 8.97 -10.43
CA SER A 23 13.23 7.67 -10.41
C SER A 23 12.09 7.69 -9.41
N VAL A 24 11.14 6.79 -9.58
CA VAL A 24 10.01 6.58 -8.67
C VAL A 24 9.96 5.10 -8.26
N SER A 25 9.56 4.85 -7.02
CA SER A 25 9.16 3.52 -6.53
C SER A 25 7.69 3.57 -6.18
N VAL A 26 6.94 2.54 -6.58
CA VAL A 26 5.52 2.42 -6.30
C VAL A 26 5.26 1.01 -5.80
N GLY A 27 4.47 0.90 -4.74
CA GLY A 27 4.03 -0.36 -4.18
C GLY A 27 2.56 -0.30 -3.79
N LEU A 28 1.95 -1.48 -3.67
CA LEU A 28 0.59 -1.63 -3.16
C LEU A 28 0.67 -2.47 -1.89
N TRP A 29 0.14 -1.93 -0.80
CA TRP A 29 0.10 -2.61 0.49
C TRP A 29 -1.34 -3.04 0.77
N ILE A 30 -1.53 -4.35 0.86
CA ILE A 30 -2.79 -4.97 1.29
C ILE A 30 -2.59 -5.40 2.73
N GLU A 31 -3.53 -5.03 3.60
CA GLU A 31 -3.54 -5.49 4.99
C GLU A 31 -4.13 -6.91 5.06
N ASN A 32 -3.48 -7.86 4.38
CA ASN A 32 -3.86 -9.26 4.35
C ASN A 32 -2.61 -10.15 4.29
N GLY A 33 -2.74 -11.41 4.71
CA GLY A 33 -1.68 -12.42 4.65
C GLY A 33 -2.10 -13.69 5.37
N SER A 34 -1.19 -14.65 5.55
CA SER A 34 -1.56 -16.00 6.00
C SER A 34 -2.19 -16.12 7.39
N ARG A 35 -2.07 -15.10 8.23
CA ARG A 35 -2.83 -15.01 9.49
C ARG A 35 -4.34 -14.89 9.26
N ASN A 36 -4.76 -14.41 8.10
CA ASN A 36 -6.14 -14.17 7.70
C ASN A 36 -6.71 -15.30 6.82
N GLU A 37 -5.92 -16.36 6.58
CA GLU A 37 -6.35 -17.57 5.89
C GLU A 37 -7.10 -18.51 6.85
N THR A 38 -8.02 -19.31 6.30
CA THR A 38 -8.62 -20.47 6.94
C THR A 38 -7.76 -21.72 6.73
N VAL A 39 -8.12 -22.83 7.37
CA VAL A 39 -7.40 -24.10 7.19
C VAL A 39 -7.51 -24.58 5.74
N GLU A 40 -8.67 -24.35 5.11
CA GLU A 40 -8.97 -24.82 3.76
C GLU A 40 -8.24 -24.03 2.67
N ASN A 41 -7.81 -22.79 2.94
CA ASN A 41 -7.17 -21.91 1.97
C ASN A 41 -5.75 -21.47 2.37
N ASN A 42 -5.11 -22.24 3.23
CA ASN A 42 -3.75 -21.97 3.68
C ASN A 42 -2.76 -21.94 2.48
N GLY A 43 -2.01 -20.84 2.36
CA GLY A 43 -1.03 -20.60 1.29
C GLY A 43 -1.53 -19.76 0.11
N ILE A 44 -2.68 -19.06 0.23
CA ILE A 44 -3.26 -18.17 -0.79
C ILE A 44 -2.97 -16.69 -0.48
#